data_AF-A0A838V976-F1
#
_entry.id   AF-A0A838V976-F1
#
_cell.length_a   1.000
_cell.length_b   1.000
_cell.length_c   1.000
_cell.angle_alpha   90.00
_cell.angle_beta   90.00
_cell.angle_gamma   90.00
#
_symmetry.space_group_name_H-M   'P 1'
#
loop_
_entity.id
_entity.type
_entity.pdbx_description
1 polymer ?
#
loop_
_entity_poly.entity_id
_entity_poly.type
_entity_poly.pdbx_seq_one_letter_code
_entity_poly.pdbx_strand_id
1 'polypeptide(L)' 'MRRASAERRDIAAEITNLIIAKIEAGVAPWIRSWSGTGGAGGRPLRHNGQAYSG' A
#
# COMPACT_ATOMS: atom_id res chain seq x y z
N MET A 1 -18.34 -33.28 8.06
CA MET A 1 -16.93 -33.22 7.59
C MET A 1 -16.63 -31.81 7.09
N ARG A 2 -15.69 -31.08 7.70
CA ARG A 2 -15.27 -29.75 7.25
C ARG A 2 -14.19 -29.95 6.19
N ARG A 3 -14.44 -29.47 4.97
CA ARG A 3 -13.48 -29.55 3.84
C ARG A 3 -12.23 -28.75 4.24
N ALA A 4 -11.04 -29.34 4.09
CA ALA A 4 -9.80 -28.59 4.21
C ALA A 4 -9.86 -27.45 3.18
N SER A 5 -9.97 -26.21 3.66
CA SER A 5 -9.87 -25.05 2.79
C SER A 5 -8.47 -25.05 2.23
N ALA A 6 -8.33 -25.15 0.91
CA ALA A 6 -7.07 -24.84 0.25
C ALA A 6 -6.54 -23.53 0.86
N GLU A 7 -5.31 -23.56 1.39
CA GLU A 7 -4.66 -22.45 2.10
C GLU A 7 -4.86 -21.16 1.31
N ARG A 8 -5.85 -20.37 1.74
CA ARG A 8 -6.19 -19.11 1.10
C ARG A 8 -5.00 -18.20 1.33
N ARG A 9 -4.44 -17.63 0.27
CA ARG A 9 -3.26 -16.75 0.36
C ARG A 9 -3.45 -15.75 1.49
N ASP A 10 -2.46 -15.70 2.38
CA ASP A 10 -2.42 -14.70 3.44
C ASP A 10 -1.88 -13.39 2.87
N ILE A 11 -2.81 -12.60 2.32
CA ILE A 11 -2.51 -11.28 1.73
C ILE A 11 -1.94 -10.33 2.80
N ALA A 12 -2.38 -10.46 4.06
CA ALA A 12 -1.90 -9.59 5.13
C ALA A 12 -0.42 -9.89 5.44
N ALA A 13 -0.05 -11.17 5.53
CA ALA A 13 1.34 -11.58 5.71
C ALA A 13 2.22 -11.17 4.52
N GLU A 14 1.73 -11.35 3.29
CA GLU A 14 2.45 -10.95 2.07
C GLU A 14 2.78 -9.45 2.05
N ILE A 15 1.79 -8.60 2.31
CA ILE A 15 1.98 -7.14 2.37
C ILE A 15 2.93 -6.77 3.52
N THR A 16 2.80 -7.42 4.67
CA THR A 16 3.67 -7.16 5.83
C THR A 16 5.13 -7.45 5.51
N ASN A 17 5.42 -8.61 4.92
CA ASN A 17 6.78 -8.98 4.52
C ASN A 17 7.38 -8.01 3.50
N LEU A 18 6.57 -7.54 2.55
CA LEU A 18 7.00 -6.54 1.57
C LEU A 18 7.37 -5.20 2.23
N ILE A 19 6.60 -4.77 3.23
CA ILE A 19 6.89 -3.54 3.99
C ILE A 19 8.21 -3.70 4.77
N ILE A 20 8.40 -4.83 5.46
CA ILE A 20 9.62 -5.11 6.23
C ILE A 20 10.85 -5.07 5.31
N ALA A 21 10.82 -5.77 4.17
CA ALA A 21 11.94 -5.80 3.23
C ALA A 21 12.33 -4.39 2.72
N LYS A 22 11.36 -3.50 2.52
CA LYS A 22 11.63 -2.11 2.12
C LYS A 22 12.28 -1.30 3.24
N ILE A 23 11.87 -1.52 4.49
CA ILE A 23 12.46 -0.88 5.66
C ILE A 23 13.90 -1.37 5.84
N GLU A 24 14.15 -2.67 5.72
CA GLU A 24 15.49 -3.26 5.80
C GLU A 24 16.44 -2.74 4.70
N ALA A 25 15.90 -2.43 3.52
CA ALA A 25 16.63 -1.77 2.45
C ALA A 25 16.92 -0.26 2.71
N GLY A 26 16.53 0.28 3.87
CA GLY A 26 16.71 1.68 4.24
C GLY A 26 15.76 2.64 3.51
N VAL A 27 14.71 2.13 2.88
CA VAL A 27 13.72 2.92 2.14
C VAL A 27 12.53 3.19 3.05
N ALA A 28 11.96 4.39 2.99
CA ALA A 28 10.69 4.72 3.63
C ALA A 28 9.52 4.36 2.68
N PRO A 29 8.85 3.19 2.83
CA PRO A 29 7.87 2.71 1.86
C PRO A 29 6.61 3.57 1.75
N TRP A 30 6.36 4.45 2.73
CA TRP A 30 5.27 5.41 2.76
C TRP A 30 5.57 6.72 2.01
N ILE A 31 6.83 6.99 1.68
CA ILE A 31 7.22 8.17 0.90
C ILE A 31 7.09 7.81 -0.58
N ARG A 32 5.98 8.19 -1.20
CA ARG A 32 5.88 8.23 -2.67
C ARG A 32 6.32 9.61 -3.16
N SER A 33 7.15 9.67 -4.20
CA SER A 33 7.34 10.90 -4.96
C SER A 33 6.08 11.16 -5.77
N TRP A 34 5.11 11.89 -5.20
CA TRP A 34 3.88 12.29 -5.91
C TRP A 34 4.13 13.31 -7.04
N SER A 35 5.33 13.34 -7.62
CA SER A 35 5.76 14.30 -8.64
C SER A 35 5.03 14.17 -9.97
N GLY A 36 4.20 13.13 -10.18
CA GLY A 36 3.58 12.83 -11.48
C GLY A 36 2.05 12.86 -11.55
N THR A 37 1.33 13.01 -10.44
CA THR A 37 -0.15 12.98 -10.44
C THR A 37 -0.73 14.36 -10.15
N GLY A 38 -0.75 15.22 -11.17
CA GLY A 38 -1.82 16.21 -11.36
C GLY A 38 -1.93 17.37 -10.37
N GLY A 39 -0.84 17.81 -9.73
CA GLY A 39 -0.83 19.05 -8.97
C GLY A 39 0.36 19.11 -8.03
N ALA A 40 1.11 20.22 -8.07
CA ALA A 40 2.26 20.49 -7.22
C ALA A 40 2.03 20.04 -5.76
N GLY A 41 2.68 18.95 -5.33
CA GLY A 41 2.79 18.56 -3.92
C GLY A 41 1.49 18.22 -3.17
N GLY A 42 0.37 18.00 -3.87
CA GLY A 42 -0.94 17.75 -3.24
C GLY A 42 -1.20 16.29 -2.88
N ARG A 43 -1.97 16.05 -1.80
CA ARG A 43 -2.49 14.72 -1.45
C ARG A 43 -3.26 14.10 -2.63
N PRO A 44 -3.20 12.78 -2.86
CA PRO A 44 -4.03 12.13 -3.87
C PRO A 44 -5.51 12.48 -3.69
N LEU A 45 -6.21 12.68 -4.80
CA LEU A 45 -7.64 12.96 -4.82
C LEU A 45 -8.43 11.68 -5.13
N ARG A 46 -9.62 11.58 -4.54
CA ARG A 46 -10.64 10.58 -4.86
C ARG A 46 -11.26 10.89 -6.22
N HIS A 47 -12.05 9.96 -6.75
CA HIS A 47 -12.75 10.13 -8.04
C HIS A 47 -13.67 11.37 -8.11
N ASN A 48 -14.04 11.94 -6.96
CA ASN A 48 -14.87 13.14 -6.83
C ASN A 48 -14.05 14.42 -6.53
N GLY A 49 -12.72 14.37 -6.65
CA GLY A 49 -11.85 15.52 -6.42
C GLY A 49 -11.50 15.79 -4.95
N GLN A 50 -11.98 15.00 -3.99
CA GLN A 50 -11.69 15.21 -2.58
C GLN A 50 -10.42 14.47 -2.15
N ALA A 51 -9.54 15.12 -1.37
CA ALA A 51 -8.31 14.49 -0.93
C ALA A 51 -8.54 13.24 -0.05
N TYR A 52 -7.65 12.26 -0.16
CA TYR A 52 -7.59 11.16 0.79
C TYR A 52 -7.09 11.68 2.16
N SER A 53 -7.74 11.23 3.24
CA SER A 53 -7.25 11.36 4.61
C SER A 53 -6.48 10.09 4.95
N GLY A 54 -5.37 10.23 5.69
CA GLY A 54 -4.65 9.10 6.29
C GLY A 54 -5.46 8.47 7.40
#